data_AF-A0A353NA09-F1
#
_entry.id   AF-A0A353NA09-F1
#
_cell.length_a   1.000
_cell.length_b   1.000
_cell.length_c   1.000
_cell.angle_alpha   90.00
_cell.angle_beta   90.00
_cell.angle_gamma   90.00
#
_symmetry.space_group_name_H-M   'P 1'
#
loop_
_entity.id
_entity.type
_entity.pdbx_description
1 polymer ?
#
loop_
_entity_poly.entity_id
_entity_poly.type
_entity_poly.pdbx_seq_one_letter_code
_entity_poly.pdbx_strand_id
1 'polypeptide(L)'
;MQKVIGAELADLFQVIPHTIRDKAHFEFPAHNEVEVTKIFSKWAKMNTPVSKLISFLGAGAYEHAIPSALKDLVTRSEFLTAYTPYQPEISQGLLQAFFEYQSLISDLTGMEITNASMYDGPTAL
;
A
#
# COMPACT_ATOMS: atom_id res chain seq x y z
N MET A 1 -1.92 29.85 6.41
CA MET A 1 -2.78 29.22 7.45
C MET A 1 -2.61 29.88 8.82
N GLN A 2 -1.41 29.93 9.42
CA GLN A 2 -1.18 30.57 10.74
C GLN A 2 -1.81 31.96 10.88
N LYS A 3 -1.57 32.87 9.91
CA LYS A 3 -2.19 34.20 9.87
C LYS A 3 -3.72 34.20 9.82
N VAL A 4 -4.35 33.18 9.21
CA VAL A 4 -5.82 33.05 9.12
C VAL A 4 -6.38 32.53 10.45
N ILE A 5 -5.66 31.61 11.09
CA ILE A 5 -6.02 31.03 12.39
C ILE A 5 -5.74 32.03 13.54
N GLY A 6 -4.77 32.94 13.35
CA GLY A 6 -4.37 33.93 14.34
C GLY A 6 -3.48 33.37 15.46
N ALA A 7 -2.73 32.31 15.18
CA ALA A 7 -1.88 31.62 16.16
C ALA A 7 -0.53 31.22 15.57
N GLU A 8 0.49 31.12 16.42
CA GLU A 8 1.81 30.61 16.05
C GLU A 8 1.78 29.07 15.98
N LEU A 9 2.73 28.48 15.24
CA LEU A 9 2.78 27.03 15.05
C LEU A 9 2.82 26.26 16.39
N ALA A 10 3.56 26.77 17.37
CA ALA A 10 3.71 26.15 18.67
C ALA A 10 2.39 26.08 19.46
N ASP A 11 1.52 27.08 19.28
CA ASP A 11 0.22 27.17 19.96
C ASP A 11 -0.73 26.07 19.49
N LEU A 12 -0.65 25.67 18.22
CA LEU A 12 -1.47 24.60 17.64
C LEU A 12 -1.21 23.23 18.30
N PHE A 13 -0.03 23.04 18.87
CA PHE A 13 0.33 21.78 19.52
C PHE A 13 -0.08 21.71 20.99
N GLN A 14 -0.57 22.80 21.62
CA GLN A 14 -0.89 22.87 23.05
C GLN A 14 -1.84 21.76 23.55
N VAL A 15 -2.68 21.20 22.67
CA VAL A 15 -3.58 20.06 22.96
C VAL A 15 -2.82 18.80 23.37
N ILE A 16 -1.57 18.63 22.92
CA ILE A 16 -0.73 17.47 23.26
C ILE A 16 -0.10 17.73 24.64
N PRO A 17 -0.31 16.88 25.66
CA PRO A 17 0.28 17.06 26.99
C PRO A 17 1.81 17.22 26.96
N HIS A 18 2.33 18.19 27.73
CA HIS A 18 3.78 18.48 27.81
C HIS A 18 4.60 17.25 28.19
N THR A 19 4.08 16.42 29.10
CA THR A 19 4.73 15.17 29.54
C THR A 19 5.03 14.18 28.41
N ILE A 20 4.29 14.26 27.30
CA ILE A 20 4.49 13.47 26.09
C ILE A 20 5.33 14.25 25.08
N ARG A 21 4.99 15.53 24.84
CA ARG A 21 5.65 16.36 23.82
C ARG A 21 7.13 16.58 24.12
N ASP A 22 7.49 16.82 25.37
CA ASP A 22 8.86 17.10 25.78
C ASP A 22 9.76 15.86 25.63
N LYS A 23 9.16 14.67 25.56
CA LYS A 23 9.86 13.40 25.29
C LYS A 23 9.91 13.04 23.81
N ALA A 24 9.18 13.75 22.95
CA ALA A 24 9.09 13.48 21.52
C ALA A 24 10.28 14.08 20.75
N HIS A 25 11.50 13.81 21.22
CA HIS A 25 12.74 14.14 20.53
C HIS A 25 13.36 12.86 19.99
N PHE A 26 13.47 12.77 18.66
CA PHE A 26 14.07 11.61 18.00
C PHE A 26 15.21 12.08 17.11
N GLU A 27 16.42 11.58 17.40
CA GLU A 27 17.59 11.81 16.56
C GLU A 27 17.61 10.77 15.44
N PHE A 28 17.16 11.17 14.25
CA PHE A 28 17.25 10.34 13.05
C PHE A 28 18.13 11.02 11.99
N PRO A 29 18.96 10.26 11.26
CA PRO A 29 19.69 10.81 10.13
C PRO A 29 18.71 11.24 9.04
N ALA A 30 18.83 12.48 8.58
CA ALA A 30 18.10 12.97 7.43
C ALA A 30 18.82 12.55 6.14
N HIS A 31 18.05 12.04 5.17
CA HIS A 31 18.55 11.67 3.85
C HIS A 31 17.71 12.35 2.78
N ASN A 32 18.34 12.78 1.68
CA ASN A 32 17.60 13.20 0.49
C ASN A 32 17.12 11.97 -0.32
N GLU A 33 16.23 12.19 -1.27
CA GLU A 33 15.63 11.13 -2.09
C GLU A 33 16.66 10.24 -2.80
N VAL A 34 17.75 10.83 -3.29
CA VAL A 34 18.82 10.11 -4.01
C VAL A 34 19.61 9.23 -3.04
N GLU A 35 19.91 9.74 -1.84
CA GLU A 35 20.58 8.98 -0.79
C GLU A 35 19.74 7.80 -0.34
N VAL A 36 18.45 8.02 -0.07
CA VAL A 36 17.49 6.97 0.29
C VAL A 36 17.49 5.89 -0.80
N THR A 37 17.32 6.27 -2.06
CA THR A 37 17.30 5.33 -3.18
C THR A 37 18.58 4.49 -3.25
N LYS A 38 19.75 5.10 -3.04
CA LYS A 38 21.04 4.39 -3.02
C LYS A 38 21.14 3.39 -1.86
N ILE A 39 20.69 3.79 -0.67
CA ILE A 39 20.71 2.95 0.54
C ILE A 39 19.83 1.70 0.31
N PHE A 40 18.57 1.90 -0.08
CA PHE A 40 17.65 0.80 -0.32
C PHE A 40 18.09 -0.10 -1.49
N SER A 41 18.65 0.48 -2.56
CA SER A 41 19.23 -0.29 -3.67
C SER A 41 20.42 -1.14 -3.25
N LYS A 42 21.26 -0.64 -2.32
CA LYS A 42 22.39 -1.40 -1.77
C LYS A 42 21.88 -2.58 -0.95
N TRP A 43 20.90 -2.37 -0.07
CA TRP A 43 20.34 -3.45 0.74
C TRP A 43 19.62 -4.50 -0.10
N ALA A 44 18.85 -4.09 -1.12
CA ALA A 44 18.19 -5.02 -2.03
C ALA A 44 19.17 -5.96 -2.75
N LYS A 45 20.39 -5.48 -3.07
CA LYS A 45 21.44 -6.31 -3.70
C LYS A 45 22.03 -7.39 -2.79
N MET A 46 21.81 -7.30 -1.47
CA MET A 46 22.25 -8.32 -0.53
C MET A 46 21.32 -9.54 -0.53
N ASN A 47 20.11 -9.40 -1.06
CA ASN A 47 19.16 -10.50 -1.23
C ASN A 47 19.49 -11.30 -2.50
N THR A 48 19.13 -12.58 -2.51
CA THR A 48 19.09 -13.37 -3.75
C THR A 48 17.64 -13.38 -4.24
N PRO A 49 17.29 -12.57 -5.25
CA PRO A 49 15.91 -12.48 -5.72
C PRO A 49 15.49 -13.77 -6.43
N VAL A 50 14.22 -14.12 -6.32
CA VAL A 50 13.61 -15.22 -7.06
C VAL A 50 13.73 -15.05 -8.58
N SER A 51 13.87 -13.83 -9.10
CA SER A 51 14.13 -13.62 -10.53
C SER A 51 15.49 -14.14 -11.04
N LYS A 52 16.40 -14.54 -10.14
CA LYS A 52 17.72 -15.11 -10.48
C LYS A 52 17.83 -16.62 -10.22
N LEU A 53 16.77 -17.26 -9.72
CA LEU A 53 16.77 -18.67 -9.34
C LEU A 53 15.41 -19.28 -9.62
N ILE A 54 15.36 -20.57 -9.91
CA ILE A 54 14.08 -21.25 -10.04
C ILE A 54 13.67 -21.73 -8.65
N SER A 55 12.52 -21.26 -8.15
CA SER A 55 12.00 -21.63 -6.84
C SER A 55 10.85 -22.62 -6.96
N PHE A 56 11.04 -23.83 -6.41
CA PHE A 56 10.00 -24.86 -6.32
C PHE A 56 9.46 -25.05 -4.89
N LEU A 57 9.70 -24.07 -4.00
CA LEU A 57 9.31 -24.17 -2.59
C LEU A 57 7.78 -24.26 -2.40
N GLY A 58 7.01 -23.59 -3.26
CA GLY A 58 5.54 -23.61 -3.23
C GLY A 58 4.97 -22.99 -1.94
N ALA A 59 4.07 -23.72 -1.27
CA ALA A 59 3.41 -23.29 -0.03
C ALA A 59 2.58 -22.00 -0.15
N GLY A 60 1.81 -21.86 -1.24
CA GLY A 60 0.92 -20.70 -1.44
C GLY A 60 1.55 -19.53 -2.19
N ALA A 61 2.87 -19.54 -2.44
CA ALA A 61 3.56 -18.57 -3.27
C ALA A 61 4.19 -19.25 -4.49
N TYR A 62 3.71 -18.88 -5.68
CA TYR A 62 4.10 -19.51 -6.94
C TYR A 62 4.53 -18.45 -7.96
N GLU A 63 5.62 -18.72 -8.67
CA GLU A 63 6.07 -17.88 -9.77
C GLU A 63 5.03 -17.92 -10.91
N HIS A 64 4.66 -16.75 -11.42
CA HIS A 64 3.69 -16.61 -12.51
C HIS A 64 4.07 -15.41 -13.39
N ALA A 65 3.63 -15.45 -14.65
CA ALA A 65 3.88 -14.37 -15.58
C ALA A 65 3.08 -13.12 -15.18
N ILE A 66 3.79 -12.01 -14.94
CA ILE A 66 3.16 -10.71 -14.69
C ILE A 66 3.08 -9.96 -16.02
N PRO A 67 1.88 -9.60 -16.52
CA PRO A 67 1.75 -8.82 -17.75
C PRO A 67 2.48 -7.49 -17.66
N SER A 68 3.18 -7.10 -18.73
CA SER A 68 3.98 -5.86 -18.76
C SER A 68 3.15 -4.60 -18.49
N ALA A 69 1.89 -4.59 -18.97
CA ALA A 69 0.95 -3.50 -18.76
C ALA A 69 0.56 -3.30 -17.28
N LEU A 70 0.72 -4.31 -16.42
CA LEU A 70 0.27 -4.24 -15.03
C LEU A 70 1.01 -3.14 -14.26
N LYS A 71 2.31 -2.96 -14.51
CA LYS A 71 3.11 -1.94 -13.83
C LYS A 71 2.57 -0.53 -14.08
N ASP A 72 2.20 -0.24 -15.32
CA ASP A 72 1.64 1.06 -15.67
C ASP A 72 0.22 1.21 -15.12
N LEU A 73 -0.56 0.13 -15.10
CA LEU A 73 -1.92 0.15 -14.57
C LEU A 73 -1.95 0.45 -13.06
N VAL A 74 -1.16 -0.28 -12.26
CA VAL A 74 -1.17 -0.15 -10.79
C VAL A 74 -0.53 1.14 -10.28
N THR A 75 0.27 1.82 -11.11
CA THR A 75 0.90 3.10 -10.76
C THR A 75 0.03 4.31 -11.07
N ARG A 76 -1.09 4.12 -11.76
CA ARG A 76 -2.09 5.19 -11.96
C ARG A 76 -2.65 5.64 -10.62
N SER A 77 -2.83 6.94 -10.44
CA SER A 77 -3.32 7.53 -9.20
C SER A 77 -4.69 7.00 -8.79
N GLU A 78 -5.57 6.69 -9.75
CA GLU A 78 -6.89 6.14 -9.45
C GLU A 78 -6.85 4.78 -8.74
N PHE A 79 -5.76 4.03 -8.87
CA PHE A 79 -5.55 2.77 -8.15
C PHE A 79 -4.58 2.93 -6.98
N LEU A 80 -3.51 3.71 -7.16
CA LEU A 80 -2.43 3.81 -6.19
C LEU A 80 -2.80 4.64 -4.95
N THR A 81 -3.63 5.67 -5.12
CA THR A 81 -3.95 6.62 -4.03
C THR A 81 -5.40 6.56 -3.57
N ALA A 82 -6.25 5.80 -4.26
CA ALA A 82 -7.63 5.61 -3.83
C ALA A 82 -7.69 4.88 -2.50
N TYR A 83 -8.66 5.27 -1.66
CA TYR A 83 -9.00 4.55 -0.44
C TYR A 83 -10.34 3.83 -0.61
N THR A 84 -10.90 3.31 0.47
CA THR A 84 -12.20 2.62 0.45
C THR A 84 -13.25 3.48 -0.29
N PRO A 85 -13.98 2.90 -1.26
CA PRO A 85 -14.89 3.64 -2.13
C PRO A 85 -16.22 3.99 -1.43
N TYR A 86 -16.15 4.76 -0.34
CA TYR A 86 -17.33 5.23 0.41
C TYR A 86 -18.22 6.19 -0.39
N GLN A 87 -17.69 6.80 -1.45
CA GLN A 87 -18.41 7.70 -2.35
C GLN A 87 -18.54 7.02 -3.73
N PRO A 88 -19.58 6.20 -3.94
CA PRO A 88 -19.67 5.34 -5.12
C PRO A 88 -19.74 6.13 -6.43
N GLU A 89 -20.35 7.31 -6.45
CA GLU A 89 -20.56 8.14 -7.65
C GLU A 89 -19.23 8.59 -8.30
N ILE A 90 -18.17 8.70 -7.48
CA ILE A 90 -16.82 9.08 -7.93
C ILE A 90 -15.82 7.92 -7.86
N SER A 91 -16.29 6.71 -7.57
CA SER A 91 -15.44 5.51 -7.38
C SER A 91 -15.82 4.34 -8.29
N GLN A 92 -16.64 4.57 -9.32
CA GLN A 92 -17.20 3.51 -10.18
C GLN A 92 -16.12 2.64 -10.86
N GLY A 93 -14.97 3.19 -11.24
CA GLY A 93 -13.89 2.40 -11.84
C GLY A 93 -13.32 1.34 -10.89
N LEU A 94 -13.15 1.67 -9.61
CA LEU A 94 -12.66 0.74 -8.60
C LEU A 94 -13.74 -0.29 -8.22
N LEU A 95 -14.99 0.16 -8.08
CA LEU A 95 -16.13 -0.72 -7.81
C LEU A 95 -16.33 -1.74 -8.93
N GLN A 96 -16.15 -1.34 -10.18
CA GLN A 96 -16.16 -2.23 -11.33
C GLN A 96 -15.04 -3.28 -11.23
N ALA A 97 -13.81 -2.87 -10.91
CA ALA A 97 -12.70 -3.81 -10.75
C ALA A 97 -12.95 -4.82 -9.61
N PHE A 98 -13.59 -4.40 -8.51
CA PHE A 98 -14.00 -5.29 -7.42
C PHE A 98 -15.08 -6.27 -7.86
N PHE A 99 -16.08 -5.79 -8.59
CA PHE A 99 -17.11 -6.66 -9.16
C PHE A 99 -16.54 -7.69 -10.13
N GLU A 100 -15.58 -7.29 -10.98
CA GLU A 100 -14.88 -8.20 -11.90
C GLU A 100 -14.07 -9.26 -11.13
N TYR A 101 -13.37 -8.87 -10.06
CA TYR A 101 -12.69 -9.81 -9.17
C TYR A 101 -13.67 -10.80 -8.54
N GLN A 102 -14.76 -10.31 -7.94
CA GLN A 102 -15.77 -11.16 -7.31
C GLN A 102 -16.41 -12.13 -8.31
N SER A 103 -16.73 -11.65 -9.51
CA SER A 103 -17.29 -12.47 -10.57
C SER A 103 -16.32 -13.58 -10.97
N LEU A 104 -15.05 -13.23 -11.22
CA LEU A 104 -14.00 -14.19 -11.57
C LEU A 104 -13.82 -15.28 -10.49
N ILE A 105 -13.74 -14.90 -9.21
CA ILE A 105 -13.56 -15.87 -8.13
C ILE A 105 -14.81 -16.74 -7.93
N SER A 106 -16.02 -16.16 -8.06
CA SER A 106 -17.28 -16.91 -7.97
C SER A 106 -17.36 -17.96 -9.08
N ASP A 107 -17.06 -17.58 -10.31
CA ASP A 107 -17.02 -18.48 -11.48
C ASP A 107 -15.94 -19.58 -11.31
N LEU A 108 -14.75 -19.21 -10.84
CA LEU A 108 -13.63 -20.14 -10.66
C LEU A 108 -13.89 -21.18 -9.56
N THR A 109 -14.57 -20.78 -8.48
CA THR A 109 -14.81 -21.62 -7.30
C THR A 109 -16.17 -22.33 -7.33
N GLY A 110 -17.10 -21.87 -8.17
CA GLY A 110 -18.48 -22.34 -8.20
C GLY A 110 -19.32 -21.85 -7.01
N MET A 111 -18.86 -20.81 -6.30
CA MET A 111 -19.61 -20.21 -5.19
C MET A 111 -20.61 -19.18 -5.70
N GLU A 112 -21.74 -19.03 -5.01
CA GLU A 112 -22.77 -18.04 -5.39
C GLU A 112 -22.33 -16.59 -5.14
N ILE A 113 -21.54 -16.36 -4.08
CA ILE A 113 -21.10 -15.03 -3.63
C ILE A 113 -19.66 -15.11 -3.12
N THR A 114 -18.88 -14.08 -3.42
CA THR A 114 -17.53 -13.87 -2.89
C THR A 114 -17.38 -12.42 -2.40
N ASN A 115 -16.44 -12.17 -1.49
CA ASN A 115 -16.11 -10.80 -1.06
C ASN A 115 -15.06 -10.14 -1.97
N ALA A 116 -14.78 -8.87 -1.75
CA ALA A 116 -13.78 -8.12 -2.50
C ALA A 116 -12.37 -8.23 -1.86
N SER A 117 -11.90 -9.46 -1.61
CA SER A 117 -10.60 -9.86 -1.01
C SER A 117 -10.52 -10.02 0.52
N MET A 118 -9.44 -10.66 0.96
CA MET A 118 -8.95 -10.83 2.33
C MET A 118 -7.43 -10.57 2.35
N TYR A 119 -6.78 -10.54 3.52
CA TYR A 119 -5.35 -10.20 3.61
C TYR A 119 -4.42 -11.25 2.99
N ASP A 120 -4.64 -12.52 3.27
CA ASP A 120 -3.87 -13.65 2.72
C ASP A 120 -4.67 -14.96 2.81
N GLY A 121 -4.11 -16.03 2.24
CA GLY A 121 -4.74 -17.36 2.28
C GLY A 121 -4.99 -17.87 3.70
N PRO A 122 -3.97 -17.90 4.60
CA PRO A 122 -4.14 -18.40 5.97
C PRO A 122 -5.19 -17.66 6.81
N THR A 123 -5.29 -16.34 6.69
CA THR A 123 -6.28 -15.54 7.44
C THR A 123 -7.68 -15.57 6.84
N ALA A 124 -7.85 -16.13 5.63
CA ALA A 124 -9.13 -16.32 4.97
C ALA A 124 -9.78 -17.69 5.23
N LEU A 125 -9.06 -18.63 5.89
CA LEU A 125 -9.56 -19.95 6.30
C LEU A 125 -10.41 -19.88 7.57
#